data_AF-A0A9D1MKN9-F1
#
_entry.id   AF-A0A9D1MKN9-F1
#
_cell.length_a   1.000
_cell.length_b   1.000
_cell.length_c   1.000
_cell.angle_alpha   90.00
_cell.angle_beta   90.00
_cell.angle_gamma   90.00
#
_symmetry.space_group_name_H-M   'P 1'
#
loop_
_entity.id
_entity.type
_entity.pdbx_description
1 polymer ?
#
loop_
_entity_poly.entity_id
_entity_poly.type
_entity_poly.pdbx_seq_one_letter_code
_entity_poly.pdbx_strand_id
1 'polypeptide(L)'
;MNGKDIYLDLVEEKFLSKYAQHVKDSKGRQYPLPPCPLRTEYQRDRDRIIHCKAFRRLKHKTQVFLSPEGDHYRTRLTHTLEVGQIARTMARALRLNEDLTEAMSMGHDLGHTPFGHAGEGVLNKLIKGGFIHSLHSLRVVDVLENDGKGLDLTYEVRDGIANHRYFDKPATLEGRLLIYADRFAYINHDIEDAERAGVLKESDLPKDCVEVLGSSKGVRINNMIADLVETSYEKGFVKQSPLFDEMTCKLHDFMFVSVYTNPDAKGEEKKATMMLETLFSHFMKYPEQMPEFYRSLLESNARDRVVGDYIASFTDRYAIRMFEDIFVPKTWNI
;
A
#
# COMPACT_ATOMS: atom_id res chain seq x y z
N MET A 1 1.63 20.47 32.06
CA MET A 1 1.32 19.97 30.71
C MET A 1 2.63 19.68 30.02
N ASN A 2 2.83 18.43 29.59
CA ASN A 2 3.94 18.07 28.72
C ASN A 2 3.65 18.59 27.29
N GLY A 3 4.62 18.56 26.38
CA GLY A 3 4.45 19.08 25.01
C GLY A 3 3.34 18.40 24.22
N LYS A 4 3.07 17.11 24.49
CA LYS A 4 1.96 16.36 23.89
C LYS A 4 0.60 16.86 24.38
N ASP A 5 0.43 17.09 25.68
CA ASP A 5 -0.83 17.57 26.26
C ASP A 5 -1.22 18.92 25.63
N ILE A 6 -0.24 19.81 25.47
CA ILE A 6 -0.44 21.11 24.80
C ILE A 6 -0.90 20.93 23.36
N TYR A 7 -0.30 20.00 22.61
CA TYR A 7 -0.70 19.70 21.23
C TYR A 7 -2.15 19.17 21.17
N LEU A 8 -2.51 18.22 22.03
CA LEU A 8 -3.86 17.64 22.04
C LEU A 8 -4.92 18.71 22.35
N ASP A 9 -4.70 19.50 23.40
CA ASP A 9 -5.69 20.47 23.88
C ASP A 9 -5.79 21.72 22.99
N LEU A 10 -4.67 22.20 22.43
CA LEU A 10 -4.66 23.44 21.64
C LEU A 10 -4.79 23.20 20.14
N VAL A 11 -4.28 22.08 19.62
CA VAL A 11 -4.27 21.79 18.19
C VAL A 11 -5.42 20.87 17.82
N GLU A 12 -5.51 19.67 18.40
CA GLU A 12 -6.56 18.73 17.99
C GLU A 12 -7.95 19.27 18.31
N GLU A 13 -8.24 19.63 19.56
CA GLU A 13 -9.61 20.03 19.96
C GLU A 13 -10.12 21.32 19.29
N LYS A 14 -9.23 22.27 18.98
CA LYS A 14 -9.63 23.56 18.41
C LYS A 14 -9.62 23.57 16.89
N PHE A 15 -8.66 22.89 16.27
CA PHE A 15 -8.42 23.01 14.84
C PHE A 15 -8.86 21.81 14.04
N LEU A 16 -9.05 20.63 14.62
CA LEU A 16 -9.65 19.53 13.87
C LEU A 16 -11.17 19.73 13.69
N SER A 17 -11.69 19.15 12.63
CA SER A 17 -13.12 19.05 12.37
C SER A 17 -13.78 18.17 13.43
N LYS A 18 -15.04 18.43 13.75
CA LYS A 18 -15.84 17.56 14.65
C LYS A 18 -16.00 16.12 14.13
N TYR A 19 -15.70 15.90 12.85
CA TYR A 19 -15.73 14.59 12.21
C TYR A 19 -14.36 13.89 12.16
N ALA A 20 -13.30 14.57 12.59
CA ALA A 20 -11.95 14.01 12.61
C ALA A 20 -11.78 13.00 13.74
N GLN A 21 -10.96 11.98 13.51
CA GLN A 21 -10.56 11.05 14.56
C GLN A 21 -9.52 11.72 15.45
N HIS A 22 -9.88 11.98 16.70
CA HIS A 22 -8.95 12.53 17.69
C HIS A 22 -8.13 11.41 18.33
N VAL A 23 -6.94 11.73 18.83
CA VAL A 23 -6.07 10.77 19.54
C VAL A 23 -6.72 10.32 20.85
N LYS A 24 -7.43 11.23 21.54
CA LYS A 24 -8.15 10.93 22.79
C LYS A 24 -9.27 9.92 22.62
N ASP A 25 -9.84 9.83 21.42
CA ASP A 25 -10.95 8.94 21.08
C ASP A 25 -10.47 7.64 20.42
N SER A 26 -9.16 7.37 20.41
CA SER A 26 -8.59 6.12 19.89
C SER A 26 -9.05 4.93 20.73
N LYS A 27 -9.37 3.82 20.07
CA LYS A 27 -9.61 2.51 20.73
C LYS A 27 -8.31 1.90 21.27
N GLY A 28 -7.17 2.52 21.01
CA GLY A 28 -5.88 2.15 21.56
C GLY A 28 -5.22 0.98 20.83
N ARG A 29 -4.20 0.43 21.50
CA ARG A 29 -3.38 -0.70 21.03
C ARG A 29 -3.83 -1.99 21.71
N GLN A 30 -3.39 -3.12 21.17
CA GLN A 30 -3.65 -4.41 21.81
C GLN A 30 -2.87 -4.53 23.13
N TYR A 31 -1.61 -4.10 23.14
CA TYR A 31 -0.77 -4.11 24.32
C TYR A 31 -0.55 -2.68 24.81
N PRO A 32 -1.10 -2.29 25.98
CA PRO A 32 -0.94 -0.94 26.50
C PRO A 32 0.53 -0.57 26.72
N LEU A 33 0.87 0.66 26.38
CA LEU A 33 2.22 1.21 26.54
C LEU A 33 2.17 2.48 27.38
N PRO A 34 3.24 2.79 28.13
CA PRO A 34 3.38 4.09 28.77
C PRO A 34 3.21 5.22 27.73
N PRO A 35 2.43 6.27 28.06
CA PRO A 35 2.29 7.43 27.19
C PRO A 35 3.64 8.09 26.90
N CYS A 36 3.86 8.47 25.64
CA CYS A 36 5.03 9.28 25.28
C CYS A 36 4.78 10.74 25.68
N PRO A 37 5.75 11.43 26.32
CA PRO A 37 5.58 12.84 26.71
C PRO A 37 5.63 13.83 25.54
N LEU A 38 6.04 13.38 24.35
CA LEU A 38 6.26 14.22 23.16
C LEU A 38 5.35 13.86 21.98
N ARG A 39 5.15 12.56 21.71
CA ARG A 39 4.48 12.08 20.50
C ARG A 39 3.07 11.56 20.78
N THR A 40 2.15 11.85 19.86
CA THR A 40 0.82 11.23 19.84
C THR A 40 0.91 9.73 19.50
N GLU A 41 -0.17 8.99 19.70
CA GLU A 41 -0.17 7.55 19.39
C GLU A 41 -0.05 7.28 17.89
N TYR A 42 -0.64 8.12 17.03
CA TYR A 42 -0.51 8.00 15.57
C TYR A 42 0.89 8.35 15.07
N GLN A 43 1.56 9.35 15.67
CA GLN A 43 2.97 9.63 15.38
C GLN A 43 3.87 8.44 15.75
N ARG A 44 3.61 7.79 16.88
CA ARG A 44 4.34 6.57 17.29
C ARG A 44 4.11 5.43 16.30
N ASP A 45 2.90 5.30 15.75
CA ASP A 45 2.57 4.29 14.74
C ASP A 45 3.32 4.52 13.45
N ARG A 46 3.28 5.75 12.93
CA ARG A 46 4.07 6.14 11.76
C ARG A 46 5.54 5.79 11.94
N ASP A 47 6.12 6.17 13.08
CA ASP A 47 7.54 5.93 13.33
C ASP A 47 7.85 4.42 13.40
N ARG A 48 6.98 3.61 14.01
CA ARG A 48 7.11 2.14 14.02
C ARG A 48 7.09 1.55 12.60
N ILE A 49 6.17 2.02 11.76
CA ILE A 49 6.04 1.57 10.38
C ILE A 49 7.29 1.91 9.58
N ILE A 50 7.74 3.17 9.60
CA ILE A 50 8.90 3.64 8.81
C ILE A 50 10.17 2.86 9.16
N HIS A 51 10.33 2.44 10.41
CA HIS A 51 11.52 1.72 10.86
C HIS A 51 11.46 0.20 10.66
N CYS A 52 10.32 -0.39 10.29
CA CYS A 52 10.16 -1.84 10.16
C CYS A 52 10.89 -2.42 8.94
N LYS A 53 11.10 -3.74 8.92
CA LYS A 53 11.83 -4.40 7.82
C LYS A 53 11.02 -4.36 6.52
N ALA A 54 9.71 -4.61 6.59
CA ALA A 54 8.81 -4.57 5.44
C ALA A 54 8.81 -3.21 4.72
N PHE A 55 8.77 -2.09 5.44
CA PHE A 55 8.79 -0.75 4.84
C PHE A 55 10.08 -0.51 4.04
N ARG A 56 11.23 -0.94 4.57
CA ARG A 56 12.51 -0.85 3.84
C ARG A 56 12.52 -1.67 2.55
N ARG A 57 11.82 -2.81 2.52
CA ARG A 57 11.72 -3.67 1.33
C ARG A 57 10.90 -3.04 0.21
N LEU A 58 10.01 -2.07 0.51
CA LEU A 58 9.25 -1.36 -0.52
C LEU A 58 10.15 -0.64 -1.55
N LYS A 59 11.37 -0.26 -1.16
CA LYS A 59 12.39 0.28 -2.08
C LYS A 59 12.78 -0.70 -3.19
N HIS A 60 12.61 -1.99 -2.96
CA HIS A 60 13.09 -3.06 -3.84
C HIS A 60 11.94 -3.94 -4.37
N LYS A 61 10.72 -3.38 -4.37
CA LYS A 61 9.53 -3.96 -4.98
C LYS A 61 9.01 -3.02 -6.06
N THR A 62 8.76 -3.55 -7.25
CA THR A 62 8.11 -2.81 -8.33
C THR A 62 6.63 -2.57 -8.00
N GLN A 63 6.09 -1.47 -8.56
CA GLN A 63 4.67 -1.15 -8.47
C GLN A 63 3.89 -1.88 -9.56
N VAL A 64 4.09 -1.50 -10.84
CA VAL A 64 3.27 -1.94 -11.99
C VAL A 64 4.09 -2.70 -13.03
N PHE A 65 5.11 -2.07 -13.63
CA PHE A 65 5.92 -2.74 -14.64
C PHE A 65 7.02 -3.59 -13.99
N LEU A 66 7.20 -4.80 -14.50
CA LEU A 66 8.41 -5.59 -14.23
C LEU A 66 9.58 -4.79 -14.78
N SER A 67 10.33 -4.18 -13.85
CA SER A 67 11.32 -3.13 -14.07
C SER A 67 11.97 -3.25 -15.46
N PRO A 68 11.61 -2.38 -16.42
CA PRO A 68 12.48 -2.18 -17.57
C PRO A 68 13.83 -1.69 -17.04
N GLU A 69 14.92 -1.98 -17.75
CA GLU A 69 16.24 -1.50 -17.35
C GLU A 69 16.24 0.04 -17.29
N GLY A 70 16.54 0.60 -16.11
CA GLY A 70 16.61 2.06 -15.89
C GLY A 70 16.42 2.47 -14.42
N ASP A 71 17.14 3.51 -13.99
CA ASP A 71 17.18 3.97 -12.58
C ASP A 71 15.97 4.83 -12.16
N HIS A 72 15.03 5.10 -13.08
CA HIS A 72 13.94 6.06 -12.89
C HIS A 72 12.54 5.45 -12.73
N TYR A 73 12.43 4.12 -12.63
CA TYR A 73 11.15 3.45 -12.41
C TYR A 73 10.69 3.54 -10.96
N ARG A 74 9.38 3.69 -10.77
CA ARG A 74 8.76 3.80 -9.46
C ARG A 74 8.83 2.48 -8.71
N THR A 75 9.14 2.60 -7.43
CA THR A 75 9.07 1.52 -6.44
C THR A 75 7.81 1.69 -5.61
N ARG A 76 7.43 0.65 -4.88
CA ARG A 76 6.33 0.77 -3.90
C ARG A 76 6.60 1.83 -2.84
N LEU A 77 7.87 2.07 -2.51
CA LEU A 77 8.24 3.13 -1.57
C LEU A 77 7.90 4.51 -2.13
N THR A 78 8.24 4.80 -3.39
CA THR A 78 7.91 6.09 -4.02
C THR A 78 6.41 6.28 -4.17
N HIS A 79 5.66 5.21 -4.49
CA HIS A 79 4.19 5.21 -4.47
C HIS A 79 3.65 5.58 -3.09
N THR A 80 4.09 4.86 -2.06
CA THR A 80 3.69 5.07 -0.66
C THR A 80 3.92 6.51 -0.19
N LEU A 81 5.05 7.11 -0.57
CA LEU A 81 5.35 8.51 -0.24
C LEU A 81 4.40 9.50 -0.94
N GLU A 82 4.04 9.24 -2.19
CA GLU A 82 3.11 10.10 -2.95
C GLU A 82 1.68 9.96 -2.42
N VAL A 83 1.23 8.74 -2.11
CA VAL A 83 -0.04 8.50 -1.41
C VAL A 83 -0.08 9.26 -0.09
N GLY A 84 0.97 9.17 0.72
CA GLY A 84 1.07 9.91 1.98
C GLY A 84 0.98 11.43 1.79
N GLN A 85 1.64 11.98 0.75
CA GLN A 85 1.58 13.40 0.44
C GLN A 85 0.17 13.84 0.03
N ILE A 86 -0.48 13.11 -0.88
CA ILE A 86 -1.84 13.41 -1.34
C ILE A 86 -2.83 13.31 -0.18
N ALA A 87 -2.75 12.23 0.61
CA ALA A 87 -3.64 11.98 1.73
C ALA A 87 -3.53 13.08 2.80
N ARG A 88 -2.30 13.52 3.13
CA ARG A 88 -2.07 14.62 4.07
C ARG A 88 -2.58 15.96 3.55
N THR A 89 -2.42 16.25 2.26
CA THR A 89 -2.99 17.45 1.65
C THR A 89 -4.51 17.50 1.82
N MET A 90 -5.20 16.38 1.52
CA MET A 90 -6.65 16.30 1.70
C MET A 90 -7.05 16.37 3.18
N ALA A 91 -6.33 15.68 4.07
CA ALA A 91 -6.59 15.69 5.51
C ALA A 91 -6.48 17.10 6.08
N ARG A 92 -5.42 17.83 5.73
CA ARG A 92 -5.23 19.22 6.14
C ARG A 92 -6.35 20.13 5.66
N ALA A 93 -6.74 20.01 4.39
CA ALA A 93 -7.80 20.84 3.80
C ALA A 93 -9.17 20.58 4.44
N LEU A 94 -9.45 19.34 4.84
CA LEU A 94 -10.69 18.94 5.53
C LEU A 94 -10.60 19.02 7.06
N ARG A 95 -9.46 19.49 7.59
CA ARG A 95 -9.18 19.54 9.04
C ARG A 95 -9.35 18.17 9.73
N LEU A 96 -8.93 17.10 9.06
CA LEU A 96 -8.86 15.74 9.60
C LEU A 96 -7.46 15.45 10.18
N ASN A 97 -7.30 14.33 10.88
CA ASN A 97 -6.05 14.02 11.58
C ASN A 97 -4.94 13.61 10.60
N GLU A 98 -3.99 14.53 10.34
CA GLU A 98 -2.87 14.30 9.42
C GLU A 98 -1.95 13.15 9.86
N ASP A 99 -1.67 13.02 11.16
CA ASP A 99 -0.75 11.98 11.67
C ASP A 99 -1.36 10.58 11.50
N LEU A 100 -2.67 10.44 11.72
CA LEU A 100 -3.41 9.19 11.46
C LEU A 100 -3.37 8.85 9.97
N THR A 101 -3.73 9.81 9.11
CA THR A 101 -3.70 9.63 7.65
C THR A 101 -2.32 9.22 7.17
N GLU A 102 -1.26 9.91 7.62
CA GLU A 102 0.13 9.59 7.27
C GLU A 102 0.52 8.18 7.74
N ALA A 103 0.22 7.81 8.99
CA ALA A 103 0.54 6.49 9.51
C ALA A 103 -0.11 5.37 8.69
N MET A 104 -1.39 5.50 8.34
CA MET A 104 -2.10 4.53 7.49
C MET A 104 -1.49 4.46 6.08
N SER A 105 -1.21 5.62 5.47
CA SER A 105 -0.53 5.68 4.16
C SER A 105 0.81 4.95 4.18
N MET A 106 1.64 5.14 5.21
CA MET A 106 2.94 4.45 5.27
C MET A 106 2.81 2.93 5.44
N GLY A 107 1.68 2.45 5.97
CA GLY A 107 1.45 1.03 6.27
C GLY A 107 0.66 0.25 5.22
N HIS A 108 -0.08 0.92 4.32
CA HIS A 108 -1.07 0.25 3.45
C HIS A 108 -0.46 -0.81 2.54
N ASP A 109 0.78 -0.57 2.08
CA ASP A 109 1.45 -1.35 1.03
C ASP A 109 2.48 -2.37 1.56
N LEU A 110 2.64 -2.51 2.88
CA LEU A 110 3.66 -3.37 3.50
C LEU A 110 3.57 -4.85 3.09
N GLY A 111 2.35 -5.32 2.82
CA GLY A 111 2.01 -6.70 2.50
C GLY A 111 2.01 -7.04 1.02
N HIS A 112 2.40 -6.13 0.13
CA HIS A 112 2.49 -6.49 -1.28
C HIS A 112 3.54 -7.56 -1.53
N THR A 113 3.26 -8.45 -2.47
CA THR A 113 4.19 -9.49 -2.91
C THR A 113 5.32 -8.93 -3.78
N PRO A 114 6.41 -9.68 -4.00
CA PRO A 114 7.29 -9.40 -5.14
C PRO A 114 6.48 -9.39 -6.45
N PHE A 115 6.91 -8.57 -7.40
CA PHE A 115 6.28 -8.42 -8.72
C PHE A 115 4.82 -7.90 -8.70
N GLY A 116 4.43 -7.18 -7.63
CA GLY A 116 3.14 -6.49 -7.56
C GLY A 116 1.94 -7.43 -7.74
N HIS A 117 0.99 -7.04 -8.60
CA HIS A 117 -0.27 -7.76 -8.81
C HIS A 117 -0.09 -9.20 -9.32
N ALA A 118 0.97 -9.48 -10.08
CA ALA A 118 1.25 -10.83 -10.55
C ALA A 118 1.52 -11.78 -9.38
N GLY A 119 2.35 -11.34 -8.42
CA GLY A 119 2.63 -12.12 -7.21
C GLY A 119 1.40 -12.30 -6.32
N GLU A 120 0.57 -11.27 -6.20
CA GLU A 120 -0.68 -11.33 -5.46
C GLU A 120 -1.64 -12.34 -6.09
N GLY A 121 -1.78 -12.31 -7.43
CA GLY A 121 -2.59 -13.27 -8.16
C GLY A 121 -2.14 -14.73 -7.96
N VAL A 122 -0.83 -14.96 -7.96
CA VAL A 122 -0.24 -16.28 -7.68
C VAL A 122 -0.57 -16.73 -6.26
N LEU A 123 -0.26 -15.94 -5.25
CA LEU A 123 -0.51 -16.33 -3.86
C LEU A 123 -2.01 -16.49 -3.57
N ASN A 124 -2.86 -15.67 -4.20
CA ASN A 124 -4.31 -15.77 -4.03
C ASN A 124 -4.86 -17.10 -4.55
N LYS A 125 -4.30 -17.61 -5.64
CA LYS A 125 -4.64 -18.92 -6.20
C LYS A 125 -4.11 -20.08 -5.35
N LEU A 126 -2.91 -19.95 -4.80
CA LEU A 126 -2.21 -21.05 -4.13
C LEU A 126 -2.56 -21.20 -2.64
N ILE A 127 -2.95 -20.12 -1.97
CA ILE A 127 -3.27 -20.14 -0.54
C ILE A 127 -4.76 -20.39 -0.34
N LYS A 128 -5.11 -21.36 0.52
CA LYS A 128 -6.50 -21.63 0.87
C LYS A 128 -7.12 -20.42 1.57
N GLY A 129 -8.26 -19.98 1.06
CA GLY A 129 -8.93 -18.76 1.53
C GLY A 129 -8.39 -17.46 0.91
N GLY A 130 -7.43 -17.56 -0.02
CA GLY A 130 -6.95 -16.45 -0.82
C GLY A 130 -5.84 -15.62 -0.18
N PHE A 131 -5.40 -14.61 -0.92
CA PHE A 131 -4.39 -13.64 -0.53
C PHE A 131 -4.81 -12.27 -1.05
N ILE A 132 -4.83 -11.29 -0.16
CA ILE A 132 -5.14 -9.90 -0.49
C ILE A 132 -4.06 -9.06 0.18
N HIS A 133 -3.39 -8.19 -0.60
CA HIS A 133 -2.27 -7.38 -0.12
C HIS A 133 -2.63 -6.57 1.13
N SER A 134 -3.81 -5.94 1.19
CA SER A 134 -4.25 -5.13 2.35
C SER A 134 -4.36 -5.94 3.65
N LEU A 135 -4.91 -7.16 3.57
CA LEU A 135 -4.99 -8.08 4.71
C LEU A 135 -3.62 -8.64 5.07
N HIS A 136 -2.74 -8.81 4.09
CA HIS A 136 -1.36 -9.19 4.35
C HIS A 136 -0.56 -8.04 4.98
N SER A 137 -0.81 -6.77 4.62
CA SER A 137 -0.23 -5.60 5.28
C SER A 137 -0.63 -5.56 6.75
N LEU A 138 -1.91 -5.84 7.06
CA LEU A 138 -2.37 -6.00 8.43
C LEU A 138 -1.63 -7.16 9.14
N ARG A 139 -1.49 -8.31 8.48
CA ARG A 139 -0.74 -9.46 9.02
C ARG A 139 0.74 -9.13 9.28
N VAL A 140 1.37 -8.31 8.43
CA VAL A 140 2.74 -7.85 8.62
C VAL A 140 2.87 -7.05 9.91
N VAL A 141 1.97 -6.08 10.12
CA VAL A 141 2.02 -5.22 11.31
C VAL A 141 1.52 -5.90 12.58
N ASP A 142 0.69 -6.94 12.48
CA ASP A 142 0.15 -7.64 13.65
C ASP A 142 1.00 -8.82 14.09
N VAL A 143 1.63 -9.51 13.13
CA VAL A 143 2.24 -10.83 13.37
C VAL A 143 3.69 -10.88 12.89
N LEU A 144 3.98 -10.44 11.66
CA LEU A 144 5.24 -10.82 11.03
C LEU A 144 6.44 -9.97 11.44
N GLU A 145 6.24 -8.68 11.68
CA GLU A 145 7.32 -7.80 12.13
C GLU A 145 7.78 -8.12 13.56
N ASN A 146 8.98 -7.67 13.90
CA ASN A 146 9.61 -7.90 15.20
C ASN A 146 9.65 -9.38 15.63
N ASP A 147 9.92 -10.26 14.67
CA ASP A 147 10.11 -11.70 14.86
C ASP A 147 8.91 -12.36 15.57
N GLY A 148 7.69 -12.04 15.12
CA GLY A 148 6.45 -12.64 15.63
C GLY A 148 5.64 -11.76 16.58
N LYS A 149 6.17 -10.58 16.94
CA LYS A 149 5.54 -9.68 17.94
C LYS A 149 4.65 -8.60 17.32
N GLY A 150 4.75 -8.40 16.01
CA GLY A 150 4.11 -7.28 15.32
C GLY A 150 4.67 -5.92 15.75
N LEU A 151 4.02 -4.87 15.26
CA LEU A 151 4.29 -3.47 15.57
C LEU A 151 3.34 -2.92 16.63
N ASP A 152 2.30 -3.66 17.03
CA ASP A 152 1.31 -3.27 18.04
C ASP A 152 0.78 -1.84 17.79
N LEU A 153 0.28 -1.60 16.58
CA LEU A 153 -0.25 -0.30 16.16
C LEU A 153 -1.63 -0.03 16.77
N THR A 154 -2.06 1.23 16.76
CA THR A 154 -3.43 1.61 17.16
C THR A 154 -4.47 0.97 16.25
N TYR A 155 -5.67 0.74 16.78
CA TYR A 155 -6.79 0.19 16.04
C TYR A 155 -7.05 0.96 14.74
N GLU A 156 -7.04 2.30 14.79
CA GLU A 156 -7.41 3.15 13.67
C GLU A 156 -6.41 3.00 12.51
N VAL A 157 -5.12 2.91 12.83
CA VAL A 157 -4.08 2.69 11.81
C VAL A 157 -4.22 1.31 11.18
N ARG A 158 -4.45 0.27 11.98
CA ARG A 158 -4.66 -1.11 11.51
C ARG A 158 -5.89 -1.23 10.62
N ASP A 159 -6.97 -0.58 11.01
CA ASP A 159 -8.23 -0.55 10.27
C ASP A 159 -8.05 0.10 8.89
N GLY A 160 -7.38 1.26 8.81
CA GLY A 160 -7.10 1.90 7.53
C GLY A 160 -6.14 1.09 6.64
N ILE A 161 -5.13 0.44 7.22
CA ILE A 161 -4.24 -0.47 6.46
C ILE A 161 -5.05 -1.62 5.84
N ALA A 162 -6.01 -2.20 6.56
CA ALA A 162 -6.80 -3.32 6.07
C ALA A 162 -7.89 -2.90 5.06
N ASN A 163 -8.46 -1.70 5.22
CA ASN A 163 -9.68 -1.24 4.55
C ASN A 163 -9.45 -0.03 3.62
N HIS A 164 -8.46 -0.11 2.73
CA HIS A 164 -8.14 0.97 1.79
C HIS A 164 -8.48 0.67 0.33
N ARG A 165 -9.17 -0.44 0.03
CA ARG A 165 -9.65 -0.69 -1.34
C ARG A 165 -10.93 0.12 -1.58
N TYR A 166 -11.26 0.36 -2.85
CA TYR A 166 -12.35 1.27 -3.23
C TYR A 166 -13.71 1.00 -2.54
N PHE A 167 -14.07 -0.28 -2.38
CA PHE A 167 -15.33 -0.71 -1.76
C PHE A 167 -15.25 -0.93 -0.24
N ASP A 168 -14.07 -0.79 0.35
CA ASP A 168 -13.89 -0.97 1.78
C ASP A 168 -14.52 0.20 2.56
N LYS A 169 -14.82 -0.07 3.82
CA LYS A 169 -15.49 0.86 4.73
C LYS A 169 -14.62 1.06 5.98
N PRO A 170 -13.57 1.88 5.88
CA PRO A 170 -12.72 2.19 7.02
C PRO A 170 -13.53 2.88 8.11
N ALA A 171 -13.09 2.72 9.35
CA ALA A 171 -13.77 3.23 10.54
C ALA A 171 -13.72 4.77 10.66
N THR A 172 -12.78 5.42 9.97
CA THR A 172 -12.51 6.86 10.08
C THR A 172 -12.59 7.55 8.72
N LEU A 173 -12.84 8.87 8.72
CA LEU A 173 -12.79 9.67 7.49
C LEU A 173 -11.38 9.77 6.93
N GLU A 174 -10.37 9.75 7.81
CA GLU A 174 -8.95 9.64 7.46
C GLU A 174 -8.66 8.36 6.66
N GLY A 175 -9.23 7.22 7.07
CA GLY A 175 -9.13 5.98 6.30
C GLY A 175 -9.86 6.08 4.96
N ARG A 176 -10.98 6.81 4.90
CA ARG A 176 -11.68 7.07 3.64
C ARG A 176 -10.85 7.95 2.70
N LEU A 177 -10.07 8.90 3.23
CA LEU A 177 -9.12 9.68 2.43
C LEU A 177 -8.02 8.81 1.83
N LEU A 178 -7.54 7.80 2.57
CA LEU A 178 -6.52 6.88 2.06
C LEU A 178 -6.98 6.17 0.77
N ILE A 179 -8.25 5.74 0.70
CA ILE A 179 -8.84 5.13 -0.51
C ILE A 179 -8.70 6.05 -1.73
N TYR A 180 -9.04 7.34 -1.57
CA TYR A 180 -8.93 8.30 -2.66
C TYR A 180 -7.48 8.66 -2.97
N ALA A 181 -6.64 8.81 -1.95
CA ALA A 181 -5.22 9.15 -2.14
C ALA A 181 -4.48 8.07 -2.92
N ASP A 182 -4.70 6.80 -2.57
CA ASP A 182 -4.11 5.66 -3.27
C ASP A 182 -4.57 5.63 -4.74
N ARG A 183 -5.88 5.78 -4.97
CA ARG A 183 -6.45 5.84 -6.32
C ARG A 183 -5.91 7.00 -7.16
N PHE A 184 -5.81 8.20 -6.58
CA PHE A 184 -5.32 9.39 -7.28
C PHE A 184 -3.83 9.25 -7.63
N ALA A 185 -3.02 8.72 -6.71
CA ALA A 185 -1.60 8.44 -6.96
C ALA A 185 -1.47 7.41 -8.09
N TYR A 186 -2.08 6.24 -7.89
CA TYR A 186 -2.04 5.11 -8.80
C TYR A 186 -2.34 5.49 -10.25
N ILE A 187 -3.51 6.09 -10.52
CA ILE A 187 -3.93 6.46 -11.88
C ILE A 187 -2.89 7.35 -12.56
N ASN A 188 -2.39 8.36 -11.84
CA ASN A 188 -1.52 9.37 -12.44
C ASN A 188 -0.11 8.85 -12.70
N HIS A 189 0.41 7.96 -11.86
CA HIS A 189 1.76 7.43 -12.02
C HIS A 189 1.81 6.33 -13.05
N ASP A 190 0.74 5.55 -13.15
CA ASP A 190 0.60 4.55 -14.20
C ASP A 190 0.53 5.19 -15.57
N ILE A 191 -0.08 6.37 -15.70
CA ILE A 191 -0.02 7.15 -16.94
C ILE A 191 1.43 7.54 -17.25
N GLU A 192 2.17 8.09 -16.28
CA GLU A 192 3.58 8.47 -16.47
C GLU A 192 4.45 7.27 -16.86
N ASP A 193 4.28 6.12 -16.18
CA ASP A 193 5.08 4.92 -16.42
C ASP A 193 4.69 4.26 -17.75
N ALA A 194 3.41 4.25 -18.12
CA ALA A 194 2.95 3.76 -19.42
C ALA A 194 3.44 4.66 -20.57
N GLU A 195 3.51 5.98 -20.37
CA GLU A 195 4.08 6.91 -21.34
C GLU A 195 5.58 6.67 -21.53
N ARG A 196 6.33 6.49 -20.43
CA ARG A 196 7.77 6.16 -20.48
C ARG A 196 8.03 4.82 -21.15
N ALA A 197 7.17 3.83 -20.92
CA ALA A 197 7.24 2.52 -21.57
C ALA A 197 6.81 2.54 -23.04
N GLY A 198 6.31 3.68 -23.55
CA GLY A 198 5.79 3.81 -24.92
C GLY A 198 4.49 3.06 -25.17
N VAL A 199 3.80 2.64 -24.10
CA VAL A 199 2.52 1.90 -24.15
C VAL A 199 1.35 2.83 -24.44
N LEU A 200 1.44 4.08 -23.98
CA LEU A 200 0.37 5.05 -24.07
C LEU A 200 0.95 6.46 -24.30
N LYS A 201 0.20 7.36 -24.91
CA LYS A 201 0.47 8.80 -24.91
C LYS A 201 -0.64 9.54 -24.18
N GLU A 202 -0.32 10.71 -23.62
CA GLU A 202 -1.30 11.59 -22.99
C GLU A 202 -2.49 11.92 -23.93
N SER A 203 -2.26 11.94 -25.24
CA SER A 203 -3.31 12.13 -26.26
C SER A 203 -4.30 10.97 -26.40
N ASP A 204 -3.96 9.78 -25.90
CA ASP A 204 -4.78 8.58 -25.98
C ASP A 204 -5.79 8.51 -24.83
N LEU A 205 -5.64 9.36 -23.80
CA LEU A 205 -6.57 9.45 -22.68
C LEU A 205 -7.96 9.88 -23.16
N PRO A 206 -9.05 9.39 -22.53
CA PRO A 206 -10.40 9.82 -22.87
C PRO A 206 -10.55 11.35 -22.76
N LYS A 207 -11.02 11.99 -23.84
CA LYS A 207 -11.08 13.45 -23.94
C LYS A 207 -11.93 14.09 -22.83
N ASP A 208 -13.04 13.45 -22.46
CA ASP A 208 -13.91 13.90 -21.38
C ASP A 208 -13.23 13.79 -20.00
N CYS A 209 -12.44 12.73 -19.77
CA CYS A 209 -11.61 12.63 -18.57
C CYS A 209 -10.55 13.75 -18.54
N VAL A 210 -9.89 14.05 -19.65
CA VAL A 210 -8.90 15.13 -19.74
C VAL A 210 -9.53 16.51 -19.51
N GLU A 211 -10.74 16.73 -20.04
CA GLU A 211 -11.49 17.98 -19.90
C GLU A 211 -11.88 18.24 -18.43
N VAL A 212 -12.37 17.21 -17.73
CA VAL A 212 -12.82 17.34 -16.33
C VAL A 212 -11.66 17.26 -15.34
N LEU A 213 -10.82 16.23 -15.46
CA LEU A 213 -9.76 15.93 -14.50
C LEU A 213 -8.53 16.79 -14.76
N GLY A 214 -8.12 16.94 -16.03
CA GLY A 214 -6.96 17.73 -16.43
C GLY A 214 -6.01 17.03 -17.41
N SER A 215 -5.20 17.84 -18.10
CA SER A 215 -4.30 17.43 -19.20
C SER A 215 -2.85 17.16 -18.79
N SER A 216 -2.55 17.21 -17.50
CA SER A 216 -1.26 16.79 -16.97
C SER A 216 -1.46 16.20 -15.59
N LYS A 217 -0.51 15.38 -15.14
CA LYS A 217 -0.52 14.80 -13.80
C LYS A 217 -0.77 15.83 -12.69
N GLY A 218 -0.02 16.95 -12.71
CA GLY A 218 -0.14 17.97 -11.66
C GLY A 218 -1.52 18.61 -11.62
N VAL A 219 -2.09 18.92 -12.79
CA VAL A 219 -3.44 19.47 -12.91
C VAL A 219 -4.49 18.44 -12.48
N ARG A 220 -4.36 17.19 -12.91
CA ARG A 220 -5.25 16.08 -12.52
C ARG A 220 -5.32 15.89 -11.01
N ILE A 221 -4.17 15.72 -10.37
CA ILE A 221 -4.10 15.53 -8.91
C ILE A 221 -4.71 16.74 -8.20
N ASN A 222 -4.36 17.95 -8.61
CA ASN A 222 -4.90 19.17 -8.00
C ASN A 222 -6.43 19.25 -8.12
N ASN A 223 -6.98 19.01 -9.31
CA ASN A 223 -8.42 19.10 -9.55
C ASN A 223 -9.19 18.00 -8.81
N MET A 224 -8.67 16.75 -8.80
CA MET A 224 -9.26 15.65 -8.04
C MET A 224 -9.30 15.94 -6.53
N ILE A 225 -8.21 16.48 -5.98
CA ILE A 225 -8.13 16.91 -4.58
C ILE A 225 -9.11 18.06 -4.32
N ALA A 226 -9.12 19.08 -5.17
CA ALA A 226 -9.98 20.26 -5.00
C ALA A 226 -11.46 19.88 -4.98
N ASP A 227 -11.92 19.08 -5.95
CA ASP A 227 -13.30 18.60 -6.01
C ASP A 227 -13.67 17.76 -4.79
N LEU A 228 -12.79 16.84 -4.37
CA LEU A 228 -13.03 16.01 -3.19
C LEU A 228 -13.18 16.89 -1.94
N VAL A 229 -12.29 17.87 -1.76
CA VAL A 229 -12.31 18.78 -0.61
C VAL A 229 -13.58 19.61 -0.62
N GLU A 230 -13.91 20.27 -1.73
CA GLU A 230 -15.13 21.09 -1.87
C GLU A 230 -16.40 20.26 -1.62
N THR A 231 -16.42 19.05 -2.15
CA THR A 231 -17.55 18.13 -2.01
C THR A 231 -17.69 17.64 -0.56
N SER A 232 -16.61 17.50 0.19
CA SER A 232 -16.59 16.86 1.51
C SER A 232 -16.54 17.84 2.70
N TYR A 233 -16.16 19.10 2.47
CA TYR A 233 -15.90 20.08 3.55
C TYR A 233 -17.09 20.26 4.48
N GLU A 234 -16.88 19.98 5.77
CA GLU A 234 -17.88 20.05 6.86
C GLU A 234 -19.16 19.19 6.70
N LYS A 235 -19.17 18.17 5.82
CA LYS A 235 -20.35 17.32 5.59
C LYS A 235 -20.37 15.97 6.30
N GLY A 236 -19.28 15.60 6.97
CA GLY A 236 -19.17 14.31 7.69
C GLY A 236 -19.04 13.08 6.78
N PHE A 237 -18.63 13.29 5.54
CA PHE A 237 -18.26 12.23 4.60
C PHE A 237 -17.07 12.68 3.75
N VAL A 238 -16.41 11.72 3.09
CA VAL A 238 -15.31 11.95 2.14
C VAL A 238 -15.69 11.32 0.80
N LYS A 239 -15.97 12.15 -0.20
CA LYS A 239 -16.36 11.76 -1.56
C LYS A 239 -15.98 12.84 -2.60
N GLN A 240 -15.76 12.42 -3.83
CA GLN A 240 -15.79 13.31 -5.00
C GLN A 240 -17.24 13.66 -5.39
N SER A 241 -17.42 14.73 -6.16
CA SER A 241 -18.71 15.02 -6.79
C SER A 241 -19.09 13.92 -7.79
N PRO A 242 -20.38 13.75 -8.16
CA PRO A 242 -20.79 12.70 -9.08
C PRO A 242 -20.03 12.71 -10.42
N LEU A 243 -19.77 13.90 -10.97
CA LEU A 243 -19.03 14.05 -12.22
C LEU A 243 -17.56 13.63 -12.06
N PHE A 244 -16.89 14.07 -11.00
CA PHE A 244 -15.49 13.71 -10.76
C PHE A 244 -15.31 12.24 -10.43
N ASP A 245 -16.21 11.63 -9.65
CA ASP A 245 -16.16 10.19 -9.36
C ASP A 245 -16.36 9.37 -10.64
N GLU A 246 -17.32 9.76 -11.50
CA GLU A 246 -17.56 9.12 -12.80
C GLU A 246 -16.31 9.18 -13.70
N MET A 247 -15.72 10.36 -13.87
CA MET A 247 -14.53 10.54 -14.71
C MET A 247 -13.30 9.84 -14.12
N THR A 248 -13.14 9.86 -12.79
CA THR A 248 -12.05 9.14 -12.11
C THR A 248 -12.19 7.62 -12.30
N CYS A 249 -13.42 7.09 -12.22
CA CYS A 249 -13.70 5.68 -12.52
C CYS A 249 -13.43 5.35 -13.98
N LYS A 250 -13.90 6.18 -14.91
CA LYS A 250 -13.69 5.99 -16.34
C LYS A 250 -12.20 5.99 -16.70
N LEU A 251 -11.41 6.92 -16.14
CA LEU A 251 -9.97 6.98 -16.37
C LEU A 251 -9.25 5.76 -15.78
N HIS A 252 -9.64 5.34 -14.58
CA HIS A 252 -9.13 4.11 -13.97
C HIS A 252 -9.39 2.87 -14.85
N ASP A 253 -10.62 2.70 -15.33
CA ASP A 253 -11.00 1.54 -16.14
C ASP A 253 -10.31 1.55 -17.51
N PHE A 254 -10.16 2.74 -18.10
CA PHE A 254 -9.35 2.92 -19.30
C PHE A 254 -7.89 2.51 -19.07
N MET A 255 -7.26 2.94 -17.96
CA MET A 255 -5.89 2.56 -17.63
C MET A 255 -5.76 1.05 -17.40
N PHE A 256 -6.74 0.44 -16.73
CA PHE A 256 -6.79 -1.00 -16.54
C PHE A 256 -6.76 -1.74 -17.88
N VAL A 257 -7.61 -1.35 -18.83
CA VAL A 257 -7.62 -1.97 -20.17
C VAL A 257 -6.33 -1.68 -20.92
N SER A 258 -5.90 -0.43 -21.01
CA SER A 258 -4.79 -0.02 -21.88
C SER A 258 -3.42 -0.50 -21.41
N VAL A 259 -3.20 -0.59 -20.09
CA VAL A 259 -1.89 -0.94 -19.52
C VAL A 259 -1.83 -2.38 -19.08
N TYR A 260 -2.85 -2.86 -18.35
CA TYR A 260 -2.80 -4.17 -17.68
C TYR A 260 -3.21 -5.33 -18.59
N THR A 261 -3.86 -5.06 -19.73
CA THR A 261 -4.19 -6.10 -20.71
C THR A 261 -3.20 -6.19 -21.87
N ASN A 262 -2.20 -5.30 -21.92
CA ASN A 262 -1.25 -5.21 -23.03
C ASN A 262 -0.35 -6.48 -23.12
N PRO A 263 -0.32 -7.17 -24.28
CA PRO A 263 0.48 -8.39 -24.47
C PRO A 263 1.98 -8.24 -24.22
N ASP A 264 2.57 -7.08 -24.51
CA ASP A 264 4.01 -6.86 -24.42
C ASP A 264 4.48 -6.80 -22.95
N ALA A 265 3.63 -6.30 -22.05
CA ALA A 265 3.87 -6.31 -20.60
C ALA A 265 3.73 -7.72 -19.98
N LYS A 266 3.01 -8.64 -20.64
CA LYS A 266 2.70 -9.99 -20.11
C LYS A 266 3.81 -11.03 -20.28
N GLY A 267 4.82 -10.75 -21.10
CA GLY A 267 5.92 -11.71 -21.39
C GLY A 267 6.71 -12.07 -20.13
N GLU A 268 7.23 -11.05 -19.44
CA GLU A 268 7.99 -11.23 -18.20
C GLU A 268 7.07 -11.61 -17.02
N GLU A 269 5.81 -11.19 -17.04
CA GLU A 269 4.82 -11.53 -16.01
C GLU A 269 4.58 -13.04 -15.89
N LYS A 270 4.56 -13.74 -17.03
CA LYS A 270 4.47 -15.21 -17.06
C LYS A 270 5.68 -15.87 -16.39
N LYS A 271 6.89 -15.33 -16.60
CA LYS A 271 8.11 -15.86 -15.98
C LYS A 271 8.10 -15.64 -14.47
N ALA A 272 7.74 -14.43 -14.03
CA ALA A 272 7.59 -14.10 -12.61
C ALA A 272 6.54 -14.99 -11.93
N THR A 273 5.40 -15.22 -12.61
CA THR A 273 4.34 -16.11 -12.14
C THR A 273 4.84 -17.54 -11.94
N MET A 274 5.45 -18.12 -12.97
CA MET A 274 6.00 -19.49 -12.92
C MET A 274 7.05 -19.63 -11.81
N MET A 275 7.92 -18.63 -11.67
CA MET A 275 8.95 -18.58 -10.63
C MET A 275 8.34 -18.62 -9.23
N LEU A 276 7.33 -17.80 -8.95
CA LEU A 276 6.66 -17.78 -7.65
C LEU A 276 5.87 -19.07 -7.38
N GLU A 277 5.17 -19.63 -8.37
CA GLU A 277 4.50 -20.93 -8.24
C GLU A 277 5.49 -22.05 -7.91
N THR A 278 6.67 -22.02 -8.51
CA THR A 278 7.74 -23.01 -8.31
C THR A 278 8.38 -22.86 -6.92
N LEU A 279 8.69 -21.63 -6.50
CA LEU A 279 9.18 -21.34 -5.14
C LEU A 279 8.16 -21.77 -4.08
N PHE A 280 6.88 -21.45 -4.28
CA PHE A 280 5.81 -21.86 -3.38
C PHE A 280 5.74 -23.38 -3.24
N SER A 281 5.71 -24.09 -4.37
CA SER A 281 5.66 -25.56 -4.39
C SER A 281 6.87 -26.18 -3.68
N HIS A 282 8.05 -25.59 -3.82
CA HIS A 282 9.26 -26.04 -3.14
C HIS A 282 9.19 -25.87 -1.63
N PHE A 283 8.83 -24.70 -1.12
CA PHE A 283 8.72 -24.47 0.33
C PHE A 283 7.52 -25.20 0.97
N MET A 284 6.49 -25.52 0.19
CA MET A 284 5.42 -26.43 0.63
C MET A 284 5.93 -27.86 0.87
N LYS A 285 6.87 -28.32 0.04
CA LYS A 285 7.49 -29.65 0.14
C LYS A 285 8.61 -29.69 1.19
N TYR A 286 9.39 -28.63 1.30
CA TYR A 286 10.59 -28.53 2.15
C TYR A 286 10.51 -27.33 3.11
N PRO A 287 9.55 -27.31 4.05
CA PRO A 287 9.37 -26.18 4.98
C PRO A 287 10.58 -25.95 5.88
N GLU A 288 11.42 -26.96 6.11
CA GLU A 288 12.67 -26.88 6.87
C GLU A 288 13.71 -25.92 6.26
N GLN A 289 13.59 -25.60 4.98
CA GLN A 289 14.46 -24.65 4.28
C GLN A 289 14.06 -23.19 4.49
N MET A 290 12.88 -22.93 5.11
CA MET A 290 12.50 -21.58 5.50
C MET A 290 13.27 -21.14 6.77
N PRO A 291 13.51 -19.83 6.96
CA PRO A 291 14.09 -19.31 8.19
C PRO A 291 13.32 -19.77 9.43
N GLU A 292 14.02 -19.95 10.54
CA GLU A 292 13.47 -20.44 11.81
C GLU A 292 12.21 -19.70 12.25
N PHE A 293 12.19 -18.37 12.09
CA PHE A 293 11.03 -17.55 12.37
C PHE A 293 9.77 -18.06 11.63
N TYR A 294 9.82 -18.23 10.30
CA TYR A 294 8.67 -18.74 9.55
C TYR A 294 8.33 -20.17 9.92
N ARG A 295 9.33 -21.02 10.18
CA ARG A 295 9.08 -22.40 10.65
C ARG A 295 8.31 -22.43 11.96
N SER A 296 8.60 -21.52 12.90
CA SER A 296 7.86 -21.43 14.17
C SER A 296 6.37 -21.07 13.97
N LEU A 297 6.03 -20.34 12.90
CA LEU A 297 4.63 -19.99 12.61
C LEU A 297 3.79 -21.20 12.18
N LEU A 298 4.41 -22.30 11.75
CA LEU A 298 3.72 -23.53 11.34
C LEU A 298 2.98 -24.21 12.51
N GLU A 299 3.34 -23.90 13.76
CA GLU A 299 2.67 -24.45 14.94
C GLU A 299 1.23 -23.94 15.09
N SER A 300 0.94 -22.73 14.59
CA SER A 300 -0.33 -22.04 14.77
C SER A 300 -1.00 -21.60 13.47
N ASN A 301 -0.36 -21.82 12.32
CA ASN A 301 -0.87 -21.39 11.01
C ASN A 301 -0.78 -22.52 9.99
N ALA A 302 -1.69 -22.49 9.01
CA ALA A 302 -1.65 -23.41 7.89
C ALA A 302 -0.35 -23.22 7.07
N ARG A 303 0.19 -24.33 6.55
CA ARG A 303 1.49 -24.34 5.86
C ARG A 303 1.52 -23.42 4.65
N ASP A 304 0.47 -23.44 3.85
CA ASP A 304 0.29 -22.58 2.67
C ASP A 304 0.31 -21.09 3.04
N ARG A 305 -0.32 -20.71 4.15
CA ARG A 305 -0.25 -19.34 4.67
C ARG A 305 1.18 -18.94 5.05
N VAL A 306 1.90 -19.79 5.79
CA VAL A 306 3.27 -19.49 6.23
C VAL A 306 4.23 -19.40 5.05
N VAL A 307 4.11 -20.30 4.07
CA VAL A 307 4.90 -20.23 2.82
C VAL A 307 4.57 -18.94 2.06
N GLY A 308 3.29 -18.58 2.01
CA GLY A 308 2.82 -17.31 1.47
C GLY A 308 3.45 -16.09 2.15
N ASP A 309 3.47 -16.07 3.49
CA ASP A 309 4.10 -15.01 4.28
C ASP A 309 5.59 -14.88 3.96
N TYR A 310 6.29 -16.01 3.83
CA TYR A 310 7.71 -16.03 3.50
C TYR A 310 7.95 -15.45 2.10
N ILE A 311 7.22 -15.91 1.09
CA ILE A 311 7.37 -15.45 -0.31
C ILE A 311 6.97 -13.98 -0.45
N ALA A 312 5.87 -13.54 0.17
CA ALA A 312 5.44 -12.15 0.15
C ALA A 312 6.50 -11.21 0.78
N SER A 313 7.32 -11.72 1.70
CA SER A 313 8.42 -10.95 2.30
C SER A 313 9.60 -10.69 1.36
N PHE A 314 9.66 -11.31 0.19
CA PHE A 314 10.78 -11.16 -0.74
C PHE A 314 10.75 -9.79 -1.42
N THR A 315 11.93 -9.26 -1.72
CA THR A 315 12.08 -8.22 -2.75
C THR A 315 12.15 -8.92 -4.11
N ASP A 316 11.92 -8.19 -5.21
CA ASP A 316 11.91 -8.80 -6.55
C ASP A 316 13.24 -9.47 -6.87
N ARG A 317 14.36 -8.76 -6.60
CA ARG A 317 15.72 -9.29 -6.79
C ARG A 317 16.01 -10.50 -5.90
N TYR A 318 15.48 -10.52 -4.68
CA TYR A 318 15.66 -11.65 -3.79
C TYR A 318 14.87 -12.87 -4.25
N ALA A 319 13.66 -12.67 -4.79
CA ALA A 319 12.87 -13.76 -5.38
C ALA A 319 13.60 -14.41 -6.57
N ILE A 320 14.16 -13.60 -7.46
CA ILE A 320 14.97 -14.07 -8.61
C ILE A 320 16.17 -14.87 -8.11
N ARG A 321 16.97 -14.30 -7.21
CA ARG A 321 18.16 -14.97 -6.66
C ARG A 321 17.80 -16.28 -5.95
N MET A 322 16.72 -16.29 -5.17
CA MET A 322 16.25 -17.48 -4.46
C MET A 322 15.88 -18.60 -5.46
N PHE A 323 15.23 -18.23 -6.56
CA PHE A 323 14.91 -19.18 -7.62
C PHE A 323 16.17 -19.72 -8.30
N GLU A 324 17.12 -18.84 -8.65
CA GLU A 324 18.41 -19.24 -9.23
C GLU A 324 19.19 -20.20 -8.33
N ASP A 325 19.32 -19.87 -7.03
CA ASP A 325 20.08 -20.68 -6.08
C ASP A 325 19.48 -22.08 -5.84
N ILE A 326 18.15 -22.23 -5.96
CA ILE A 326 17.46 -23.50 -5.72
C ILE A 326 17.37 -24.36 -7.00
N PHE A 327 17.06 -23.75 -8.14
CA PHE A 327 16.67 -24.50 -9.36
C PHE A 327 17.69 -24.45 -10.49
N VAL A 328 18.64 -23.50 -10.47
CA VAL A 328 19.64 -23.37 -11.54
C VAL A 328 20.97 -24.01 -11.09
N PRO A 329 21.42 -25.11 -11.75
CA PRO A 329 22.68 -25.74 -11.41
C PRO A 329 23.87 -24.79 -11.62
N LYS A 330 24.79 -24.76 -10.66
CA LYS A 330 26.05 -24.01 -10.80
C LYS A 330 27.04 -24.84 -11.61
N THR A 331 27.49 -24.32 -12.76
CA THR A 331 28.60 -24.93 -13.51
C THR A 331 29.89 -24.75 -12.73
N TRP A 332 30.63 -25.84 -12.55
CA TRP A 332 31.96 -25.79 -11.95
C TRP A 332 32.92 -25.12 -12.94
N ASN A 333 33.40 -23.91 -12.62
CA ASN A 333 34.57 -23.37 -13.29
C ASN A 333 35.80 -24.03 -12.65
N ILE A 334 36.45 -24.92 -13.40
CA ILE A 334 37.75 -25.53 -13.06
C ILE A 334 38.85 -24.48 -13.25
#